data_AF-A0A8D5U851-F1
#
_entry.id   AF-A0A8D5U851-F1
#
_cell.length_a   1.000
_cell.length_b   1.000
_cell.length_c   1.000
_cell.angle_alpha   90.00
_cell.angle_beta   90.00
_cell.angle_gamma   90.00
#
_symmetry.space_group_name_H-M   'P 1'
#
loop_
_entity.id
_entity.type
_entity.pdbx_description
1 polymer ?
#
loop_
_entity_poly.entity_id
_entity_poly.type
_entity_poly.pdbx_seq_one_letter_code
_entity_poly.pdbx_strand_id
1 'polypeptide(L)' 'MDITYGLKVKLLGLLLLVGSISVIYLSFLIIFFNFKINIGAINLSPIFIKVINFGIILIIFGYLAYVGIIMILSRK' A
#
# COMPACT_ATOMS: atom_id res chain seq x y z
N MET A 1 0.40 18.86 -26.96
CA MET A 1 -0.19 18.20 -25.78
C MET A 1 -0.46 19.28 -24.76
N ASP A 2 -1.73 19.56 -24.45
CA ASP A 2 -2.11 20.66 -23.56
C ASP A 2 -1.54 20.45 -22.15
N ILE A 3 -1.06 21.54 -21.55
CA ILE A 3 -0.53 21.63 -20.18
C ILE A 3 -1.48 20.96 -19.16
N THR A 4 -2.79 21.02 -19.43
CA THR A 4 -3.85 20.39 -18.65
C THR A 4 -3.73 18.87 -18.55
N TYR A 5 -3.25 18.17 -19.59
CA TYR A 5 -3.10 16.71 -19.58
C TYR A 5 -1.98 16.26 -18.64
N GLY A 6 -0.83 16.93 -18.68
CA GLY A 6 0.28 16.63 -17.77
C GLY A 6 -0.10 16.84 -16.30
N LEU A 7 -0.91 17.85 -16.01
CA LEU A 7 -1.43 18.12 -14.67
C LEU A 7 -2.40 17.03 -14.18
N LYS A 8 -3.30 16.56 -15.05
CA LYS A 8 -4.23 15.45 -14.74
C LYS A 8 -3.49 14.14 -14.44
N VAL A 9 -2.45 13.82 -15.20
CA VAL A 9 -1.63 12.60 -15.00
C VAL A 9 -0.92 12.66 -13.65
N LYS A 10 -0.35 13.81 -13.29
CA LYS A 10 0.31 13.98 -11.98
C LYS A 10 -0.68 13.87 -10.82
N LEU A 11 -1.89 14.43 -10.96
CA LEU A 11 -2.94 14.31 -9.95
C LEU A 11 -3.39 12.84 -9.77
N LEU A 12 -3.55 12.10 -10.87
CA LEU A 12 -3.84 10.67 -10.83
C LEU A 12 -2.71 9.89 -10.14
N GLY A 13 -1.45 10.20 -10.45
CA GLY A 13 -0.29 9.61 -9.78
C GLY A 13 -0.28 9.88 -8.27
N LEU A 14 -0.62 11.10 -7.85
CA LEU A 14 -0.76 11.47 -6.44
C LEU A 14 -1.86 10.66 -5.74
N LEU A 15 -3.04 10.58 -6.34
CA LEU A 15 -4.15 9.80 -5.80
C LEU A 15 -3.81 8.32 -5.70
N LEU A 16 -3.14 7.76 -6.71
CA LEU A 16 -2.69 6.37 -6.73
C LEU A 16 -1.68 6.11 -5.59
N LEU A 17 -0.75 7.02 -5.38
CA LEU A 17 0.26 6.93 -4.33
C LEU A 17 -0.37 7.01 -2.94
N VAL A 18 -1.17 8.05 -2.69
CA VAL A 18 -1.82 8.26 -1.38
C VAL A 18 -2.80 7.13 -1.08
N GLY A 19 -3.59 6.70 -2.07
CA GLY A 19 -4.49 5.55 -1.95
C GLY A 19 -3.74 4.27 -1.62
N SER A 20 -2.65 3.97 -2.34
CA SER A 20 -1.87 2.75 -2.12
C SER A 20 -1.23 2.71 -0.73
N ILE A 21 -0.62 3.81 -0.29
CA ILE A 21 -0.04 3.92 1.06
C ILE A 21 -1.14 3.75 2.12
N SER A 22 -2.30 4.37 1.91
CA SER A 22 -3.43 4.26 2.83
C SER A 22 -3.91 2.81 2.96
N VAL A 23 -4.01 2.07 1.85
CA VAL A 23 -4.41 0.66 1.86
C VAL A 23 -3.36 -0.22 2.54
N ILE A 24 -2.07 -0.01 2.27
CA ILE A 24 -0.99 -0.75 2.94
C ILE A 24 -1.06 -0.52 4.44
N TYR A 25 -1.19 0.73 4.87
CA TYR A 25 -1.28 1.09 6.29
C TYR A 25 -2.51 0.48 6.96
N LEU A 26 -3.69 0.60 6.34
CA LEU A 26 -4.93 0.03 6.89
C LEU A 26 -4.87 -1.49 6.95
N SER A 27 -4.30 -2.13 5.91
CA SER A 27 -4.09 -3.57 5.85
C SER A 27 -3.13 -4.06 6.94
N PHE A 28 -2.06 -3.30 7.21
CA PHE A 28 -1.15 -3.57 8.31
C PHE A 28 -1.89 -3.52 9.66
N LEU A 29 -2.69 -2.48 9.89
CA LEU A 29 -3.49 -2.36 11.12
C LEU A 29 -4.49 -3.52 11.28
N ILE A 30 -5.20 -3.89 10.21
CA ILE A 30 -6.19 -4.98 10.29
C ILE A 30 -5.52 -6.33 10.55
N ILE A 31 -4.39 -6.61 9.91
CA ILE A 31 -3.75 -7.93 9.97
C ILE A 31 -2.94 -8.12 11.26
N PHE A 32 -2.15 -7.11 11.63
CA PHE A 32 -1.25 -7.17 12.79
C PHE A 32 -1.89 -6.64 14.08
N PHE A 33 -2.68 -5.56 14.00
CA PHE A 33 -3.29 -4.92 15.16
C PHE A 33 -4.68 -5.44 15.54
N ASN A 34 -5.17 -6.51 14.91
CA ASN A 34 -6.44 -7.14 15.24
C ASN A 34 -6.53 -7.46 16.77
N PHE A 35 -7.33 -6.66 17.49
CA PHE A 35 -7.54 -6.54 18.94
C PHE A 35 -7.60 -7.88 19.73
N LYS A 36 -6.47 -8.54 19.97
CA LYS A 36 -6.31 -9.54 21.05
C LYS A 36 -4.93 -9.42 21.68
N ILE A 37 -4.84 -8.65 22.75
CA ILE A 37 -3.74 -8.71 23.72
C ILE A 37 -3.86 -10.09 24.41
N ASN A 38 -3.18 -11.11 23.90
CA ASN A 38 -2.97 -12.36 24.63
C ASN A 38 -1.47 -12.47 24.92
N ILE A 39 -1.11 -12.05 26.13
CA ILE A 39 0.20 -12.26 26.73
C ILE A 39 0.24 -13.73 27.17
N GLY A 40 0.72 -14.61 26.29
CA GLY A 40 0.95 -16.03 26.60
C GLY A 40 0.48 -16.99 25.51
N ALA A 41 1.40 -17.86 25.09
CA ALA A 41 1.30 -18.88 24.02
C ALA A 41 1.33 -18.35 22.57
N ILE A 42 2.53 -17.97 22.10
CA ILE A 42 2.79 -17.64 20.69
C ILE A 42 2.80 -18.94 19.87
N ASN A 43 1.65 -19.29 19.31
CA ASN A 43 1.60 -20.23 18.19
C ASN A 43 2.16 -19.52 16.95
N LEU A 44 3.34 -19.94 16.46
CA LEU A 44 4.02 -19.35 15.29
C LEU A 44 3.26 -19.55 13.97
N SER A 45 2.48 -20.62 13.86
CA SER A 45 1.70 -20.99 12.67
C SER A 45 0.76 -19.86 12.17
N PRO A 46 -0.09 -19.23 13.01
CA PRO A 46 -0.95 -18.12 12.58
C PRO A 46 -0.21 -16.81 12.25
N ILE A 47 1.00 -16.56 12.79
CA ILE A 47 1.79 -15.37 12.42
C ILE A 47 2.31 -15.50 10.99
N PHE A 48 2.79 -16.68 10.59
CA PHE A 48 3.35 -16.89 9.26
C PHE A 48 2.33 -16.62 8.15
N ILE A 49 1.10 -17.08 8.34
CA ILE A 49 -0.01 -16.84 7.40
C ILE A 49 -0.34 -15.34 7.29
N LYS A 50 -0.34 -14.61 8.42
CA LYS A 50 -0.55 -13.15 8.42
C LYS A 50 0.51 -12.40 7.62
N VAL A 51 1.78 -12.78 7.79
CA VAL A 51 2.92 -12.18 7.07
C VAL A 51 2.81 -12.43 5.58
N ILE A 52 2.46 -13.65 5.15
CA ILE A 52 2.25 -13.96 3.72
C ILE A 52 1.11 -13.11 3.14
N ASN A 53 -0.04 -13.07 3.82
CA ASN A 53 -1.20 -12.29 3.37
C ASN A 53 -0.88 -10.80 3.24
N PHE A 54 -0.18 -10.23 4.23
CA PHE A 54 0.27 -8.85 4.15
C PHE A 54 1.32 -8.65 3.05
N GLY A 55 2.24 -9.61 2.86
CA GLY A 55 3.26 -9.58 1.82
C GLY A 55 2.66 -9.46 0.41
N ILE A 56 1.57 -10.19 0.13
CA ILE A 56 0.87 -10.09 -1.16
C ILE A 56 0.32 -8.67 -1.37
N ILE A 57 -0.35 -8.11 -0.34
CA ILE A 57 -0.89 -6.74 -0.38
C ILE A 57 0.24 -5.73 -0.58
N LEU A 58 1.34 -5.89 0.16
CA LEU A 58 2.50 -5.00 0.10
C LEU A 58 3.15 -5.02 -1.29
N ILE A 59 3.26 -6.18 -1.94
CA ILE A 59 3.81 -6.28 -3.30
C ILE A 59 2.91 -5.56 -4.31
N ILE A 60 1.60 -5.84 -4.28
CA ILE A 60 0.64 -5.26 -5.23
C ILE A 60 0.55 -3.75 -5.07
N PHE A 61 0.29 -3.27 -3.85
CA PHE A 61 0.14 -1.84 -3.59
C PHE A 61 1.49 -1.10 -3.58
N GLY A 62 2.59 -1.78 -3.27
CA GLY A 62 3.93 -1.24 -3.44
C GLY A 62 4.24 -0.95 -4.91
N TYR A 63 3.85 -1.85 -5.82
CA TYR A 63 3.94 -1.60 -7.26
C TYR A 63 3.04 -0.44 -7.70
N LEU A 64 1.80 -0.37 -7.22
CA LEU A 64 0.90 0.74 -7.54
C LEU A 64 1.45 2.09 -7.03
N ALA A 65 2.01 2.12 -5.82
CA ALA A 65 2.67 3.31 -5.29
C ALA A 65 3.86 3.73 -6.17
N TYR A 66 4.69 2.77 -6.60
CA TYR A 66 5.80 3.00 -7.52
C TYR A 66 5.35 3.60 -8.85
N VAL A 67 4.29 3.05 -9.47
CA VAL A 67 3.68 3.62 -10.68
C VAL A 67 3.20 5.05 -10.42
N GLY A 68 2.57 5.29 -9.26
CA GLY A 68 2.15 6.63 -8.85
C GLY A 68 3.32 7.63 -8.78
N ILE A 69 4.45 7.21 -8.21
CA ILE A 69 5.69 8.01 -8.17
C ILE A 69 6.17 8.34 -9.59
N ILE A 70 6.24 7.35 -10.48
CA ILE A 70 6.67 7.57 -11.87
C ILE A 70 5.75 8.57 -12.57
N MET A 71 4.43 8.45 -12.40
CA MET A 71 3.46 9.37 -12.99
C MET A 71 3.63 10.81 -12.49
N ILE A 72 3.96 11.00 -11.21
CA ILE A 72 4.23 12.32 -10.62
C ILE A 72 5.54 12.91 -11.17
N LEU A 73 6.59 12.08 -11.24
CA LEU A 73 7.94 12.47 -11.66
C LEU A 73 8.09 12.57 -13.18
N SER A 74 7.13 12.06 -13.94
CA SER A 74 7.15 12.15 -15.40
C SER A 74 7.21 13.62 -15.84
N ARG A 75 8.35 13.99 -16.44
CA ARG A 75 8.63 15.31 -17.01
C ARG A 75 8.53 15.24 -18.53
N LYS A 76 7.32 15.06 -19.04
CA LYS A 76 6.77 15.64 -20.29
C LYS A 76 5.48 14.92 -20.66
#